data_AF-A0A1E3HD96-F1
#
_entry.id   AF-A0A1E3HD96-F1
#
_cell.length_a   1.000
_cell.length_b   1.000
_cell.length_c   1.000
_cell.angle_alpha   90.00
_cell.angle_beta   90.00
_cell.angle_gamma   90.00
#
_symmetry.space_group_name_H-M   'P 1'
#
loop_
_entity.id
_entity.type
_entity.pdbx_description
1 polymer ?
#
loop_
_entity_poly.entity_id
_entity_poly.type
_entity_poly.pdbx_seq_one_letter_code
_entity_poly.pdbx_strand_id
1 'polypeptide(L)'
;MDVVLHYADEFALDHVYNYLLPHPPIPTSETLGLLNTTSSPSSPYTSFSTPPLTGSLLPRDSLLRQYISLLAIAVLGAYALYFSFCSLSYFFVYDRRLEHHPKFLKNQIRKEIKSSLIAAPYIGIITVPWFMGEIHGYSKMYENVGDYGWTYLVGSMVWFLLFTDFCIYWVHRLEHHPRIYKYIHKPHHKWVVPTPYAALAFHPLDGYAQSLPYHIFPYLFPLHRYAYLGLFVFVQFWTILIHDGDMISGHVLERWINGPAHHTLHHLYFSVNYGQYFTWADVQFDSFREPRPELDPIHESLRMMRKKGLIDENDKPIPQIQNKKNE
;
A
#
# COMPACT_ATOMS: atom_id res chain seq x y z
N MET A 1 1.49 10.25 10.25
CA MET A 1 0.65 10.85 9.18
C MET A 1 0.41 12.35 9.34
N ASP A 2 0.67 12.91 10.53
CA ASP A 2 0.62 14.33 10.87
C ASP A 2 1.36 15.24 9.88
N VAL A 3 2.63 14.90 9.55
CA VAL A 3 3.45 15.69 8.63
C VAL A 3 2.81 15.77 7.24
N VAL A 4 2.31 14.63 6.73
CA VAL A 4 1.70 14.55 5.40
C VAL A 4 0.37 15.30 5.37
N LEU A 5 -0.46 15.14 6.42
CA LEU A 5 -1.73 15.84 6.54
C LEU A 5 -1.54 17.35 6.62
N HIS A 6 -0.55 17.82 7.39
CA HIS A 6 -0.23 19.24 7.51
C HIS A 6 0.05 19.89 6.15
N TYR A 7 0.97 19.31 5.37
CA TYR A 7 1.29 19.84 4.05
C TYR A 7 0.16 19.65 3.04
N ALA A 8 -0.59 18.56 3.12
CA ALA A 8 -1.77 18.37 2.29
C ALA A 8 -2.83 19.45 2.57
N ASP A 9 -3.07 19.79 3.84
CA ASP A 9 -3.95 20.88 4.24
C ASP A 9 -3.46 22.23 3.75
N GLU A 10 -2.17 22.53 3.94
CA GLU A 10 -1.56 23.80 3.54
C GLU A 10 -1.61 24.04 2.03
N PHE A 11 -1.28 23.03 1.22
CA PHE A 11 -1.11 23.22 -0.22
C PHE A 11 -2.31 22.82 -1.07
N ALA A 12 -3.27 22.06 -0.54
CA ALA A 12 -4.36 21.52 -1.35
C ALA A 12 -5.72 21.46 -0.62
N LEU A 13 -5.80 20.78 0.51
CA LEU A 13 -7.08 20.42 1.12
C LEU A 13 -7.83 21.64 1.67
N ASP A 14 -7.14 22.66 2.20
CA ASP A 14 -7.82 23.92 2.57
C ASP A 14 -8.58 24.51 1.39
N HIS A 15 -7.97 24.57 0.21
CA HIS A 15 -8.62 25.08 -1.00
C HIS A 15 -9.82 24.22 -1.41
N VAL A 16 -9.67 22.89 -1.37
CA VAL A 16 -10.74 21.93 -1.71
C VAL A 16 -11.92 22.08 -0.75
N TYR A 17 -11.67 22.09 0.55
CA TYR A 17 -12.71 22.22 1.58
C TYR A 17 -13.39 23.60 1.55
N ASN A 18 -12.64 24.67 1.29
CA ASN A 18 -13.19 26.02 1.14
C ASN A 18 -14.09 26.13 -0.10
N TYR A 19 -13.73 25.44 -1.20
CA TYR A 19 -14.53 25.44 -2.43
C TYR A 19 -15.79 24.57 -2.32
N LEU A 20 -15.68 23.36 -1.76
CA LEU A 20 -16.78 22.40 -1.68
C LEU A 20 -17.74 22.66 -0.53
N LEU A 21 -17.23 23.18 0.59
CA LEU A 21 -17.99 23.42 1.82
C LEU A 21 -17.67 24.83 2.37
N PRO A 22 -17.96 25.91 1.62
CA PRO A 22 -17.73 27.27 2.11
C PRO A 22 -18.64 27.57 3.29
N HIS A 23 -18.18 28.40 4.24
CA HIS A 23 -19.09 28.98 5.22
C HIS A 23 -20.20 29.76 4.52
N PRO A 24 -21.47 29.61 4.94
CA PRO A 24 -22.55 30.43 4.40
C PRO A 24 -22.24 31.91 4.65
N PRO A 25 -22.55 32.80 3.71
CA PRO A 25 -22.32 34.23 3.88
C PRO A 25 -23.04 34.70 5.14
N ILE A 26 -22.31 35.34 6.05
CA ILE A 26 -22.91 36.00 7.22
C ILE A 26 -23.84 37.08 6.67
N PRO A 27 -25.13 37.10 7.02
CA PRO A 27 -26.01 38.17 6.60
C PRO A 27 -25.41 39.50 7.09
N THR A 28 -25.10 40.39 6.15
CA THR A 28 -24.69 41.76 6.48
C THR A 28 -25.82 42.45 7.22
N SER A 29 -25.49 43.37 8.14
CA SER A 29 -26.47 44.07 9.00
C SER A 29 -27.61 44.75 8.23
N GLU A 30 -27.45 45.00 6.93
CA GLU A 30 -28.52 45.49 6.03
C GLU A 30 -29.67 44.50 5.84
N THR A 31 -29.41 43.19 5.85
CA THR A 31 -30.46 42.15 5.71
C THR A 31 -31.23 41.88 7.00
N LEU A 32 -30.61 42.08 8.17
CA LEU A 32 -31.27 42.00 9.47
C LEU A 32 -32.12 43.24 9.80
N GLY A 33 -31.81 44.40 9.21
CA GLY A 33 -32.60 45.62 9.36
C GLY A 33 -34.00 45.59 8.72
N LEU A 34 -34.20 44.74 7.71
CA LEU A 34 -35.49 44.58 7.01
C LEU A 34 -36.49 43.69 7.76
N LEU A 35 -36.03 42.89 8.73
CA LEU A 35 -36.87 41.97 9.52
C LEU A 35 -37.27 42.54 10.88
N ASN A 36 -36.75 43.72 11.26
CA ASN A 36 -36.97 44.29 12.59
C ASN A 36 -37.63 45.68 12.51
N THR A 37 -38.85 45.73 11.99
CA THR A 37 -39.73 46.91 12.10
C THR A 37 -40.46 46.90 13.45
N THR A 38 -39.73 47.09 14.53
CA THR A 38 -40.28 47.60 15.80
C THR A 38 -39.24 48.52 16.43
N SER A 39 -39.56 49.81 16.44
CA SER A 39 -38.74 50.89 16.95
C SER A 39 -38.64 50.82 18.49
N SER A 40 -37.40 50.87 19.01
CA SER A 40 -37.11 51.26 20.40
C SER A 40 -35.66 51.80 20.47
N PRO A 41 -35.39 52.90 21.19
CA PRO A 41 -34.11 53.59 21.11
C PRO A 41 -33.07 53.09 22.12
N SER A 42 -31.83 52.99 21.61
CA SER A 42 -30.53 53.12 22.29
C SER A 42 -30.13 52.18 23.44
N SER A 43 -29.13 51.36 23.18
CA SER A 43 -28.04 51.03 24.13
C SER A 43 -26.73 50.91 23.34
N PRO A 44 -25.60 51.48 23.81
CA PRO A 44 -24.32 51.35 23.13
C PRO A 44 -23.70 50.00 23.48
N TYR A 45 -24.24 48.93 22.90
CA TYR A 45 -23.51 47.67 22.85
C TYR A 45 -22.44 47.80 21.78
N THR A 46 -21.19 47.81 22.23
CA THR A 46 -20.02 47.54 21.41
C THR A 46 -20.31 46.32 20.53
N SER A 47 -20.50 46.55 19.25
CA SER A 47 -20.55 45.50 18.24
C SER A 47 -19.19 44.82 18.26
N PHE A 48 -19.11 43.65 18.89
CA PHE A 48 -18.03 42.73 18.62
C PHE A 48 -18.12 42.38 17.13
N SER A 49 -17.27 43.00 16.32
CA SER A 49 -16.99 42.51 14.98
C SER A 49 -16.30 41.16 15.16
N THR A 50 -17.07 40.09 15.27
CA THR A 50 -16.54 38.75 14.98
C THR A 50 -15.94 38.86 13.58
N PRO A 51 -14.64 38.60 13.39
CA PRO A 51 -14.07 38.58 12.06
C PRO A 51 -14.91 37.61 11.21
N PRO A 52 -15.10 37.88 9.91
CA PRO A 52 -15.76 36.92 9.05
C PRO A 52 -15.06 35.57 9.22
N LEU A 53 -15.81 34.51 9.49
CA LEU A 53 -15.32 33.13 9.47
C LEU A 53 -14.87 32.83 8.03
N THR A 54 -13.67 33.24 7.67
CA THR A 54 -13.01 32.90 6.42
C THR A 54 -12.52 31.47 6.56
N GLY A 55 -13.20 30.52 5.91
CA GLY A 55 -12.82 29.11 5.94
C GLY A 55 -13.94 28.17 5.49
N SER A 56 -13.63 26.88 5.55
CA SER A 56 -14.57 25.80 5.27
C SER A 56 -15.46 25.52 6.47
N LEU A 57 -16.69 25.08 6.22
CA LEU A 57 -17.61 24.52 7.22
C LEU A 57 -16.98 23.40 8.06
N LEU A 58 -16.00 22.68 7.50
CA LEU A 58 -15.20 21.71 8.23
C LEU A 58 -13.79 22.27 8.50
N PRO A 59 -13.52 22.78 9.72
CA PRO A 59 -12.19 23.24 10.10
C PRO A 59 -11.19 22.08 10.23
N ARG A 60 -9.88 22.38 10.23
CA ARG A 60 -8.80 21.37 10.22
C ARG A 60 -8.82 20.42 11.43
N ASP A 61 -9.36 20.86 12.56
CA ASP A 61 -9.54 20.08 13.79
C ASP A 61 -10.80 19.20 13.78
N SER A 62 -11.66 19.33 12.77
CA SER A 62 -12.82 18.47 12.61
C SER A 62 -12.40 17.03 12.33
N LEU A 63 -12.82 16.12 13.22
CA LEU A 63 -12.58 14.67 13.09
C LEU A 63 -13.06 14.12 11.75
N LEU A 64 -14.20 14.62 11.24
CA LEU A 64 -14.75 14.18 9.95
C LEU A 64 -13.84 14.61 8.80
N ARG A 65 -13.36 15.86 8.80
CA ARG A 65 -12.41 16.35 7.79
C ARG A 65 -11.11 15.57 7.85
N GLN A 66 -10.53 15.39 9.03
CA GLN A 66 -9.29 14.64 9.21
C GLN A 66 -9.44 13.21 8.70
N TYR A 67 -10.54 12.52 9.05
CA TYR A 67 -10.80 11.17 8.58
C TYR A 67 -10.89 11.09 7.05
N ILE A 68 -11.69 11.96 6.42
CA ILE A 68 -11.85 12.00 4.96
C ILE A 68 -10.52 12.35 4.28
N SER A 69 -9.78 13.31 4.83
CA SER A 69 -8.48 13.76 4.32
C SER A 69 -7.44 12.66 4.40
N LEU A 70 -7.32 11.99 5.56
CA LEU A 70 -6.40 10.87 5.75
C LEU A 70 -6.76 9.69 4.86
N LEU A 71 -8.04 9.38 4.67
CA LEU A 71 -8.49 8.36 3.74
C LEU A 71 -8.08 8.71 2.30
N ALA A 72 -8.32 9.94 1.88
CA ALA A 72 -7.96 10.41 0.53
C ALA A 72 -6.44 10.36 0.32
N ILE A 73 -5.66 10.90 1.25
CA ILE A 73 -4.19 10.87 1.21
C ILE A 73 -3.69 9.43 1.16
N ALA A 74 -4.20 8.54 2.01
CA ALA A 74 -3.76 7.14 2.06
C ALA A 74 -4.07 6.40 0.77
N VAL A 75 -5.29 6.53 0.22
CA VAL A 75 -5.70 5.84 -1.01
C VAL A 75 -4.97 6.39 -2.23
N LEU A 76 -4.88 7.73 -2.36
CA LEU A 76 -4.16 8.35 -3.48
C LEU A 76 -2.65 8.07 -3.40
N GLY A 77 -2.07 8.11 -2.20
CA GLY A 77 -0.68 7.74 -1.97
C GLY A 77 -0.41 6.27 -2.31
N ALA A 78 -1.28 5.36 -1.87
CA ALA A 78 -1.21 3.95 -2.23
C ALA A 78 -1.28 3.73 -3.73
N TYR A 79 -2.18 4.41 -4.45
CA TYR A 79 -2.25 4.34 -5.91
C TYR A 79 -1.03 4.95 -6.59
N ALA A 80 -0.52 6.07 -6.11
CA ALA A 80 0.67 6.69 -6.68
C ALA A 80 1.88 5.76 -6.55
N LEU A 81 2.12 5.19 -5.37
CA LEU A 81 3.20 4.21 -5.15
C LEU A 81 2.98 2.94 -5.96
N TYR A 82 1.76 2.40 -5.97
CA TYR A 82 1.39 1.19 -6.71
C TYR A 82 1.64 1.36 -8.20
N PHE A 83 1.05 2.36 -8.86
CA PHE A 83 1.23 2.55 -10.29
C PHE A 83 2.66 2.92 -10.65
N SER A 84 3.38 3.64 -9.80
CA SER A 84 4.79 3.97 -10.05
C SER A 84 5.67 2.71 -9.98
N PHE A 85 5.68 2.03 -8.84
CA PHE A 85 6.58 0.89 -8.60
C PHE A 85 6.18 -0.35 -9.41
N CYS A 86 4.89 -0.67 -9.53
CA CYS A 86 4.47 -1.78 -10.38
C CYS A 86 4.79 -1.52 -11.85
N SER A 87 4.66 -0.27 -12.35
CA SER A 87 5.03 0.03 -13.73
C SER A 87 6.54 -0.07 -13.93
N LEU A 88 7.33 0.51 -13.02
CA LEU A 88 8.79 0.43 -13.09
C LEU A 88 9.26 -1.03 -13.09
N SER A 89 8.78 -1.83 -12.14
CA SER A 89 9.10 -3.26 -12.12
C SER A 89 8.62 -3.96 -13.41
N TYR A 90 7.36 -3.77 -13.81
CA TYR A 90 6.79 -4.47 -14.96
C TYR A 90 7.54 -4.19 -16.28
N PHE A 91 8.03 -2.96 -16.48
CA PHE A 91 8.73 -2.57 -17.70
C PHE A 91 10.23 -2.83 -17.67
N PHE A 92 10.88 -2.80 -16.50
CA PHE A 92 12.34 -2.87 -16.40
C PHE A 92 12.89 -4.15 -15.75
N VAL A 93 12.08 -4.88 -14.98
CA VAL A 93 12.52 -6.03 -14.18
C VAL A 93 11.76 -7.31 -14.56
N TYR A 94 10.42 -7.24 -14.64
CA TYR A 94 9.56 -8.40 -14.85
C TYR A 94 9.81 -9.11 -16.19
N ASP A 95 10.05 -10.42 -16.15
CA ASP A 95 10.18 -11.23 -17.35
C ASP A 95 8.80 -11.57 -17.95
N ARG A 96 8.45 -10.83 -19.00
CA ARG A 96 7.17 -10.96 -19.71
C ARG A 96 6.97 -12.32 -20.39
N ARG A 97 8.00 -13.15 -20.54
CA ARG A 97 7.83 -14.53 -21.01
C ARG A 97 6.97 -15.35 -20.04
N LEU A 98 6.95 -15.01 -18.75
CA LEU A 98 6.08 -15.63 -17.73
C LEU A 98 4.58 -15.48 -18.06
N GLU A 99 4.18 -14.48 -18.84
CA GLU A 99 2.79 -14.33 -19.31
C GLU A 99 2.31 -15.51 -20.19
N HIS A 100 3.23 -16.32 -20.70
CA HIS A 100 2.91 -17.51 -21.50
C HIS A 100 2.73 -18.79 -20.67
N HIS A 101 2.96 -18.74 -19.36
CA HIS A 101 2.77 -19.86 -18.45
C HIS A 101 1.31 -20.40 -18.54
N PRO A 102 1.07 -21.73 -18.50
CA PRO A 102 -0.27 -22.29 -18.65
C PRO A 102 -1.24 -21.91 -17.52
N LYS A 103 -0.72 -21.53 -16.35
CA LYS A 103 -1.51 -21.00 -15.23
C LYS A 103 -1.69 -19.48 -15.25
N PHE A 104 -1.11 -18.78 -16.23
CA PHE A 104 -1.32 -17.34 -16.40
C PHE A 104 -2.73 -17.08 -16.94
N LEU A 105 -3.50 -16.28 -16.23
CA LEU A 105 -4.92 -16.10 -16.53
C LEU A 105 -5.12 -15.15 -17.73
N LYS A 106 -6.19 -15.38 -18.50
CA LYS A 106 -6.59 -14.43 -19.54
C LYS A 106 -6.89 -13.06 -18.92
N ASN A 107 -6.27 -12.01 -19.47
CA ASN A 107 -6.35 -10.62 -19.00
C ASN A 107 -5.90 -10.47 -17.52
N GLN A 108 -4.94 -11.27 -17.05
CA GLN A 108 -4.53 -11.30 -15.65
C GLN A 108 -4.16 -9.92 -15.11
N ILE A 109 -3.27 -9.18 -15.79
CA ILE A 109 -2.82 -7.84 -15.37
C ILE A 109 -4.01 -6.90 -15.10
N ARG A 110 -5.00 -6.85 -16.00
CA ARG A 110 -6.21 -6.03 -15.82
C ARG A 110 -7.01 -6.47 -14.59
N LYS A 111 -7.08 -7.78 -14.32
CA LYS A 111 -7.80 -8.31 -13.16
C LYS A 111 -7.03 -8.04 -11.86
N GLU A 112 -5.71 -8.13 -11.88
CA GLU A 112 -4.83 -7.76 -10.76
C GLU A 112 -4.99 -6.29 -10.41
N ILE A 113 -4.86 -5.39 -11.40
CA ILE A 113 -5.10 -3.94 -11.23
C ILE A 113 -6.50 -3.67 -10.68
N LYS A 114 -7.54 -4.28 -11.27
CA LYS A 114 -8.92 -4.09 -10.78
C LYS A 114 -9.06 -4.56 -9.32
N SER A 115 -8.47 -5.69 -8.97
CA SER A 115 -8.51 -6.22 -7.60
C SER A 115 -7.84 -5.26 -6.62
N SER A 116 -6.67 -4.72 -6.98
CA SER A 116 -5.91 -3.76 -6.16
C SER A 116 -6.66 -2.45 -5.96
N LEU A 117 -7.25 -1.90 -7.03
CA LEU A 117 -8.06 -0.67 -6.97
C LEU A 117 -9.34 -0.85 -6.14
N ILE A 118 -9.90 -2.05 -6.12
CA ILE A 118 -11.04 -2.34 -5.25
C ILE A 118 -10.58 -2.48 -3.80
N ALA A 119 -9.45 -3.15 -3.53
CA ALA A 119 -9.01 -3.44 -2.18
C ALA A 119 -8.54 -2.20 -1.40
N ALA A 120 -7.77 -1.31 -2.03
CA ALA A 120 -7.09 -0.21 -1.34
C ALA A 120 -8.03 0.73 -0.56
N PRO A 121 -9.20 1.16 -1.08
CA PRO A 121 -10.13 2.00 -0.31
C PRO A 121 -10.67 1.32 0.94
N TYR A 122 -10.99 0.02 0.89
CA TYR A 122 -11.47 -0.72 2.05
C TYR A 122 -10.38 -0.91 3.10
N ILE A 123 -9.15 -1.23 2.67
CA ILE A 123 -7.99 -1.28 3.57
C ILE A 123 -7.78 0.10 4.21
N GLY A 124 -7.85 1.16 3.42
CA GLY A 124 -7.75 2.55 3.89
C GLY A 124 -8.78 2.87 4.96
N ILE A 125 -10.06 2.55 4.75
CA ILE A 125 -11.13 2.78 5.73
C ILE A 125 -10.81 2.14 7.09
N ILE A 126 -10.31 0.90 7.09
CA ILE A 126 -10.00 0.17 8.33
C ILE A 126 -8.67 0.66 8.95
N THR A 127 -7.78 1.24 8.13
CA THR A 127 -6.46 1.72 8.55
C THR A 127 -6.48 3.14 9.11
N VAL A 128 -7.34 4.03 8.60
CA VAL A 128 -7.42 5.44 9.01
C VAL A 128 -7.55 5.66 10.52
N PRO A 129 -8.25 4.83 11.31
CA PRO A 129 -8.23 4.94 12.77
C PRO A 129 -6.81 4.94 13.39
N TRP A 130 -5.86 4.20 12.82
CA TRP A 130 -4.45 4.25 13.25
C TRP A 130 -3.82 5.59 12.92
N PHE A 131 -4.10 6.17 11.76
CA PHE A 131 -3.61 7.50 11.39
C PHE A 131 -4.23 8.62 12.22
N MET A 132 -5.52 8.50 12.53
CA MET A 132 -6.21 9.40 13.46
C MET A 132 -5.53 9.36 14.84
N GLY A 133 -5.15 8.16 15.30
CA GLY A 133 -4.47 8.05 16.57
C GLY A 133 -3.06 8.65 16.57
N GLU A 134 -2.35 8.56 15.44
CA GLU A 134 -1.05 9.18 15.24
C GLU A 134 -1.14 10.72 15.34
N ILE A 135 -2.09 11.34 14.62
CA ILE A 135 -2.22 12.81 14.60
C ILE A 135 -2.73 13.40 15.92
N HIS A 136 -3.41 12.58 16.73
CA HIS A 136 -3.85 12.97 18.07
C HIS A 136 -2.85 12.63 19.18
N GLY A 137 -1.64 12.16 18.82
CA GLY A 137 -0.56 11.94 19.77
C GLY A 137 -0.70 10.66 20.61
N TYR A 138 -1.52 9.68 20.20
CA TYR A 138 -1.60 8.38 20.88
C TYR A 138 -0.45 7.44 20.52
N SER A 139 0.27 7.70 19.43
CA SER A 139 1.48 6.97 19.07
C SER A 139 2.72 7.49 19.82
N LYS A 140 3.78 6.69 19.88
CA LYS A 140 5.08 7.04 20.46
C LYS A 140 6.04 7.68 19.43
N MET A 141 5.50 8.26 18.36
CA MET A 141 6.35 8.90 17.36
C MET A 141 7.04 10.14 17.90
N TYR A 142 8.32 10.31 17.57
CA TYR A 142 9.12 11.48 17.98
C TYR A 142 9.69 12.22 16.76
N GLU A 143 10.12 13.46 16.97
CA GLU A 143 10.61 14.36 15.91
C GLU A 143 12.10 14.61 15.98
N ASN A 144 12.63 14.89 17.17
CA ASN A 144 14.02 15.27 17.30
C ASN A 144 14.84 14.01 17.50
N VAL A 145 15.80 13.77 16.61
CA VAL A 145 16.73 12.64 16.76
C VAL A 145 17.47 12.71 18.10
N GLY A 146 17.67 13.91 18.67
CA GLY A 146 18.28 14.11 19.98
C GLY A 146 17.53 13.47 21.16
N ASP A 147 16.23 13.18 21.03
CA ASP A 147 15.42 12.59 22.10
C ASP A 147 15.87 11.16 22.45
N TYR A 148 16.41 10.43 21.47
CA TYR A 148 16.86 9.03 21.63
C TYR A 148 18.27 8.76 21.05
N GLY A 149 18.82 9.68 20.26
CA GLY A 149 20.11 9.58 19.59
C GLY A 149 20.10 8.79 18.27
N TRP A 150 21.13 9.01 17.46
CA TRP A 150 21.29 8.38 16.14
C TRP A 150 21.39 6.85 16.19
N THR A 151 22.02 6.30 17.23
CA THR A 151 22.12 4.85 17.42
C THR A 151 20.75 4.21 17.60
N TYR A 152 19.89 4.83 18.42
CA TYR A 152 18.52 4.36 18.59
C TYR A 152 17.71 4.54 17.30
N LEU A 153 17.86 5.65 16.58
CA LEU A 153 17.19 5.84 15.29
C LEU A 153 17.46 4.67 14.33
N VAL A 154 18.73 4.34 14.08
CA VAL A 154 19.11 3.23 13.21
C VAL A 154 18.65 1.88 13.77
N GLY A 155 18.88 1.64 15.07
CA GLY A 155 18.45 0.42 15.74
C GLY A 155 16.94 0.20 15.69
N SER A 156 16.14 1.26 15.83
CA SER A 156 14.68 1.22 15.79
C SER A 156 14.14 0.89 14.39
N MET A 157 14.84 1.28 13.32
CA MET A 157 14.49 0.88 11.94
C MET A 157 14.75 -0.61 11.71
N VAL A 158 15.90 -1.14 12.18
CA VAL A 158 16.19 -2.58 12.13
C VAL A 158 15.17 -3.36 12.97
N TRP A 159 14.85 -2.85 14.17
CA TRP A 159 13.84 -3.45 15.04
C TRP A 159 12.45 -3.44 14.40
N PHE A 160 12.08 -2.36 13.71
CA PHE A 160 10.85 -2.28 12.93
C PHE A 160 10.77 -3.38 11.89
N LEU A 161 11.83 -3.58 11.09
CA LEU A 161 11.85 -4.61 10.05
C LEU A 161 11.74 -6.02 10.66
N LEU A 162 12.49 -6.32 11.72
CA LEU A 162 12.43 -7.64 12.37
C LEU A 162 11.08 -7.91 13.04
N PHE A 163 10.52 -6.91 13.74
CA PHE A 163 9.22 -7.03 14.38
C PHE A 163 8.11 -7.25 13.36
N THR A 164 8.07 -6.41 12.33
CA THR A 164 7.03 -6.47 11.30
C THR A 164 7.13 -7.76 10.49
N ASP A 165 8.33 -8.19 10.10
CA ASP A 165 8.57 -9.48 9.45
C ASP A 165 8.02 -10.65 10.26
N PHE A 166 8.31 -10.70 11.57
CA PHE A 166 7.83 -11.78 12.43
C PHE A 166 6.30 -11.80 12.57
N CYS A 167 5.69 -10.63 12.76
CA CYS A 167 4.25 -10.54 12.86
C CYS A 167 3.57 -10.91 11.54
N ILE A 168 4.09 -10.43 10.40
CA ILE A 168 3.56 -10.73 9.07
C ILE A 168 3.71 -12.21 8.76
N TYR A 169 4.86 -12.82 9.08
CA TYR A 169 5.05 -14.27 8.95
C TYR A 169 3.89 -15.05 9.57
N TRP A 170 3.51 -14.70 10.81
CA TRP A 170 2.40 -15.38 11.49
C TRP A 170 1.04 -15.04 10.92
N VAL A 171 0.78 -13.78 10.59
CA VAL A 171 -0.47 -13.39 9.91
C VAL A 171 -0.64 -14.18 8.62
N HIS A 172 0.40 -14.18 7.78
CA HIS A 172 0.42 -14.84 6.49
C HIS A 172 0.28 -16.36 6.63
N ARG A 173 1.01 -16.99 7.56
CA ARG A 173 0.85 -18.42 7.84
C ARG A 173 -0.55 -18.78 8.36
N LEU A 174 -1.17 -17.91 9.17
CA LEU A 174 -2.56 -18.08 9.63
C LEU A 174 -3.56 -17.89 8.49
N GLU A 175 -3.30 -16.97 7.57
CA GLU A 175 -4.12 -16.77 6.37
C GLU A 175 -4.14 -18.02 5.47
N HIS A 176 -3.05 -18.80 5.45
CA HIS A 176 -2.99 -20.11 4.81
C HIS A 176 -3.69 -21.24 5.57
N HIS A 177 -4.13 -21.01 6.81
CA HIS A 177 -4.89 -22.02 7.54
C HIS A 177 -6.21 -22.35 6.78
N PRO A 178 -6.60 -23.62 6.61
CA PRO A 178 -7.72 -24.01 5.74
C PRO A 178 -9.07 -23.32 6.03
N ARG A 179 -9.30 -22.94 7.29
CA ARG A 179 -10.51 -22.21 7.71
C ARG A 179 -10.53 -20.74 7.27
N ILE A 180 -9.38 -20.14 7.02
CA ILE A 180 -9.22 -18.72 6.66
C ILE A 180 -8.93 -18.59 5.16
N TYR A 181 -8.01 -19.40 4.65
CA TYR A 181 -7.49 -19.37 3.28
C TYR A 181 -8.58 -19.25 2.22
N LYS A 182 -9.60 -20.10 2.28
CA LYS A 182 -10.67 -20.15 1.28
C LYS A 182 -11.35 -18.79 1.06
N TYR A 183 -11.46 -17.98 2.11
CA TYR A 183 -12.24 -16.75 2.11
C TYR A 183 -11.39 -15.50 1.92
N ILE A 184 -10.21 -15.47 2.55
CA ILE A 184 -9.42 -14.24 2.69
C ILE A 184 -8.21 -14.27 1.74
N HIS A 185 -7.44 -15.36 1.71
CA HIS A 185 -6.13 -15.37 1.06
C HIS A 185 -6.09 -16.09 -0.30
N LYS A 186 -7.01 -17.03 -0.55
CA LYS A 186 -7.22 -17.65 -1.87
C LYS A 186 -7.43 -16.64 -3.00
N PRO A 187 -8.16 -15.50 -2.82
CA PRO A 187 -8.27 -14.46 -3.83
C PRO A 187 -6.93 -13.86 -4.29
N HIS A 188 -5.90 -13.87 -3.45
CA HIS A 188 -4.54 -13.49 -3.80
C HIS A 188 -3.82 -14.64 -4.51
N HIS A 189 -3.88 -15.85 -3.95
CA HIS A 189 -3.24 -17.04 -4.54
C HIS A 189 -3.83 -17.55 -5.86
N LYS A 190 -4.93 -16.97 -6.35
CA LYS A 190 -5.40 -17.24 -7.71
C LYS A 190 -4.40 -16.77 -8.77
N TRP A 191 -3.51 -15.84 -8.43
CA TRP A 191 -2.37 -15.41 -9.25
C TRP A 191 -1.19 -16.36 -8.99
N VAL A 192 -1.20 -17.53 -9.64
CA VAL A 192 -0.16 -18.56 -9.41
C VAL A 192 1.20 -18.16 -9.98
N VAL A 193 1.19 -17.43 -11.10
CA VAL A 193 2.36 -16.74 -11.65
C VAL A 193 2.00 -15.27 -11.66
N PRO A 194 2.20 -14.56 -10.54
CA PRO A 194 1.78 -13.17 -10.40
C PRO A 194 2.60 -12.25 -11.31
N THR A 195 2.04 -11.08 -11.62
CA THR A 195 2.84 -9.94 -12.08
C THR A 195 3.06 -8.96 -10.91
N PRO A 196 3.89 -7.92 -11.05
CA PRO A 196 4.07 -6.90 -10.01
C PRO A 196 2.74 -6.23 -9.64
N TYR A 197 1.76 -6.20 -10.55
CA TYR A 197 0.43 -5.66 -10.27
C TYR A 197 -0.41 -6.52 -9.32
N ALA A 198 -0.01 -7.77 -9.05
CA ALA A 198 -0.66 -8.63 -8.06
C ALA A 198 -0.34 -8.24 -6.60
N ALA A 199 0.67 -7.40 -6.38
CA ALA A 199 1.21 -7.07 -5.07
C ALA A 199 0.22 -6.38 -4.11
N LEU A 200 -0.90 -5.83 -4.61
CA LEU A 200 -2.01 -5.30 -3.80
C LEU A 200 -3.35 -5.98 -4.11
N ALA A 201 -3.34 -7.05 -4.90
CA ALA A 201 -4.53 -7.73 -5.41
C ALA A 201 -5.11 -8.72 -4.39
N PHE A 202 -5.30 -8.27 -3.15
CA PHE A 202 -5.76 -9.03 -2.00
C PHE A 202 -7.27 -8.93 -1.78
N HIS A 203 -7.79 -9.76 -0.88
CA HIS A 203 -9.00 -9.42 -0.15
C HIS A 203 -8.71 -8.24 0.82
N PRO A 204 -9.63 -7.29 1.08
CA PRO A 204 -9.33 -6.17 1.96
C PRO A 204 -8.86 -6.56 3.37
N LEU A 205 -9.45 -7.60 3.96
CA LEU A 205 -9.04 -8.09 5.28
C LEU A 205 -7.66 -8.76 5.28
N ASP A 206 -7.24 -9.33 4.15
CA ASP A 206 -5.91 -9.93 3.97
C ASP A 206 -4.86 -8.81 4.00
N GLY A 207 -5.00 -7.85 3.07
CA GLY A 207 -4.09 -6.70 2.99
C GLY A 207 -4.05 -5.88 4.28
N TYR A 208 -5.18 -5.72 4.97
CA TYR A 208 -5.21 -5.05 6.28
C TYR A 208 -4.48 -5.85 7.37
N ALA A 209 -4.72 -7.16 7.47
CA ALA A 209 -4.07 -7.98 8.48
C ALA A 209 -2.55 -8.00 8.28
N GLN A 210 -2.09 -8.11 7.03
CA GLN A 210 -0.67 -8.06 6.70
C GLN A 210 -0.06 -6.66 6.90
N SER A 211 -0.81 -5.57 6.72
CA SER A 211 -0.30 -4.21 6.96
C SER A 211 -0.31 -3.78 8.43
N LEU A 212 -1.15 -4.42 9.25
CA LEU A 212 -1.39 -4.05 10.64
C LEU A 212 -0.10 -3.95 11.50
N PRO A 213 0.89 -4.85 11.39
CA PRO A 213 2.12 -4.76 12.18
C PRO A 213 2.88 -3.45 12.00
N TYR A 214 2.86 -2.88 10.79
CA TYR A 214 3.51 -1.59 10.50
C TYR A 214 2.88 -0.45 11.30
N HIS A 215 1.54 -0.47 11.45
CA HIS A 215 0.78 0.56 12.14
C HIS A 215 0.80 0.39 13.67
N ILE A 216 0.89 -0.84 14.17
CA ILE A 216 0.98 -1.12 15.61
C ILE A 216 2.35 -0.74 16.17
N PHE A 217 3.43 -0.95 15.41
CA PHE A 217 4.80 -0.71 15.88
C PHE A 217 5.00 0.66 16.56
N PRO A 218 4.64 1.81 15.95
CA PRO A 218 4.83 3.12 16.57
C PRO A 218 3.98 3.36 17.82
N TYR A 219 3.00 2.50 18.13
CA TYR A 219 2.24 2.57 19.39
C TYR A 219 2.93 1.79 20.52
N LEU A 220 3.73 0.78 20.17
CA LEU A 220 4.48 -0.04 21.12
C LEU A 220 5.87 0.55 21.41
N PHE A 221 6.55 1.02 20.37
CA PHE A 221 7.94 1.46 20.44
C PHE A 221 8.11 2.88 19.89
N PRO A 222 8.97 3.71 20.50
CA PRO A 222 9.30 5.01 19.94
C PRO A 222 9.92 4.89 18.55
N LEU A 223 9.38 5.62 17.57
CA LEU A 223 9.86 5.63 16.19
C LEU A 223 9.89 7.06 15.65
N HIS A 224 10.98 7.42 14.99
CA HIS A 224 11.12 8.77 14.43
C HIS A 224 10.15 8.96 13.27
N ARG A 225 9.38 10.05 13.27
CA ARG A 225 8.27 10.26 12.31
C ARG A 225 8.70 10.21 10.84
N TYR A 226 9.86 10.76 10.50
CA TYR A 226 10.37 10.72 9.12
C TYR A 226 10.94 9.34 8.76
N ALA A 227 11.47 8.60 9.74
CA ALA A 227 11.91 7.22 9.51
C ALA A 227 10.69 6.32 9.27
N TYR A 228 9.60 6.52 10.00
CA TYR A 228 8.33 5.83 9.76
C TYR A 228 7.79 6.09 8.35
N LEU A 229 7.82 7.33 7.85
CA LEU A 229 7.42 7.64 6.47
C LEU A 229 8.33 6.97 5.43
N GLY A 230 9.65 7.00 5.64
CA GLY A 230 10.61 6.32 4.75
C GLY A 230 10.41 4.80 4.74
N LEU A 231 10.21 4.20 5.91
CA LEU A 231 9.89 2.78 6.06
C LEU A 231 8.56 2.44 5.38
N PHE A 232 7.54 3.29 5.50
CA PHE A 232 6.26 3.10 4.81
C PHE A 232 6.45 3.01 3.28
N VAL A 233 7.27 3.87 2.68
CA VAL A 233 7.58 3.75 1.24
C VAL A 233 8.38 2.47 0.95
N PHE A 234 9.37 2.15 1.78
CA PHE A 234 10.19 0.95 1.64
C PHE A 234 9.35 -0.34 1.66
N VAL A 235 8.39 -0.47 2.58
CA VAL A 235 7.58 -1.69 2.67
C VAL A 235 6.70 -1.88 1.44
N GLN A 236 6.18 -0.79 0.85
CA GLN A 236 5.41 -0.84 -0.39
C GLN A 236 6.28 -1.25 -1.58
N PHE A 237 7.47 -0.65 -1.68
CA PHE A 237 8.45 -1.02 -2.70
C PHE A 237 8.82 -2.50 -2.60
N TRP A 238 9.15 -2.97 -1.40
CA TRP A 238 9.53 -4.37 -1.16
C TRP A 238 8.41 -5.34 -1.51
N THR A 239 7.18 -5.03 -1.09
CA THR A 239 5.99 -5.85 -1.37
C THR A 239 5.79 -6.01 -2.87
N ILE A 240 6.07 -4.98 -3.68
CA ILE A 240 5.98 -5.08 -5.13
C ILE A 240 7.13 -5.93 -5.68
N LEU A 241 8.37 -5.64 -5.27
CA LEU A 241 9.58 -6.32 -5.74
C LEU A 241 9.50 -7.85 -5.59
N ILE A 242 8.97 -8.36 -4.48
CA ILE A 242 8.87 -9.82 -4.27
C ILE A 242 7.85 -10.50 -5.21
N HIS A 243 6.96 -9.75 -5.88
CA HIS A 243 6.00 -10.30 -6.86
C HIS A 243 6.49 -10.27 -8.30
N ASP A 244 7.74 -9.86 -8.55
CA ASP A 244 8.30 -9.73 -9.90
C ASP A 244 8.55 -11.08 -10.60
N GLY A 245 8.37 -12.20 -9.90
CA GLY A 245 8.47 -13.54 -10.50
C GLY A 245 9.88 -13.97 -10.87
N ASP A 246 10.89 -13.14 -10.59
CA ASP A 246 12.28 -13.38 -10.96
C ASP A 246 12.92 -14.45 -10.06
N MET A 247 13.53 -15.46 -10.66
CA MET A 247 14.14 -16.61 -9.98
C MET A 247 15.67 -16.43 -9.86
N ILE A 248 16.10 -15.31 -9.30
CA ILE A 248 17.51 -15.10 -8.94
C ILE A 248 17.86 -16.05 -7.78
N SER A 249 18.72 -17.04 -8.05
CA SER A 249 19.13 -18.08 -7.11
C SER A 249 20.63 -18.37 -7.21
N GLY A 250 21.20 -18.99 -6.17
CA GLY A 250 22.63 -19.33 -6.06
C GLY A 250 23.49 -18.23 -5.44
N HIS A 251 22.89 -17.24 -4.78
CA HIS A 251 23.60 -16.13 -4.13
C HIS A 251 23.48 -16.17 -2.61
N VAL A 252 24.52 -15.73 -1.89
CA VAL A 252 24.63 -15.87 -0.42
C VAL A 252 23.49 -15.19 0.36
N LEU A 253 22.82 -14.21 -0.25
CA LEU A 253 21.74 -13.45 0.39
C LEU A 253 20.42 -14.23 0.45
N GLU A 254 20.21 -15.24 -0.41
CA GLU A 254 18.94 -16.01 -0.40
C GLU A 254 18.69 -16.74 0.92
N ARG A 255 19.75 -17.05 1.66
CA ARG A 255 19.62 -17.70 2.97
C ARG A 255 19.04 -16.79 4.04
N TRP A 256 19.03 -15.47 3.82
CA TRP A 256 18.64 -14.48 4.82
C TRP A 256 17.51 -13.57 4.36
N ILE A 257 17.41 -13.31 3.05
CA ILE A 257 16.49 -12.34 2.46
C ILE A 257 15.41 -13.07 1.65
N ASN A 258 14.16 -12.81 1.99
CA ASN A 258 13.00 -13.28 1.25
C ASN A 258 12.79 -12.43 0.00
N GLY A 259 13.47 -12.81 -1.09
CA GLY A 259 13.36 -12.16 -2.40
C GLY A 259 12.26 -12.70 -3.32
N PRO A 260 12.18 -12.21 -4.58
CA PRO A 260 11.17 -12.63 -5.55
C PRO A 260 11.17 -14.13 -5.83
N ALA A 261 12.34 -14.76 -5.80
CA ALA A 261 12.49 -16.19 -6.02
C ALA A 261 11.74 -17.01 -4.95
N HIS A 262 11.87 -16.63 -3.67
CA HIS A 262 11.20 -17.31 -2.56
C HIS A 262 9.69 -17.13 -2.60
N HIS A 263 9.23 -15.90 -2.88
CA HIS A 263 7.81 -15.59 -2.97
C HIS A 263 7.16 -16.22 -4.21
N THR A 264 7.91 -16.37 -5.30
CA THR A 264 7.48 -17.17 -6.47
C THR A 264 7.23 -18.62 -6.06
N LEU A 265 8.13 -19.23 -5.30
CA LEU A 265 7.89 -20.59 -4.76
C LEU A 265 6.68 -20.61 -3.82
N HIS A 266 6.48 -19.58 -3.01
CA HIS A 266 5.31 -19.44 -2.16
C HIS A 266 4.01 -19.46 -2.99
N HIS A 267 3.92 -18.69 -4.09
CA HIS A 267 2.77 -18.71 -4.99
C HIS A 267 2.56 -20.04 -5.74
N LEU A 268 3.62 -20.82 -5.95
CA LEU A 268 3.55 -22.13 -6.61
C LEU A 268 3.16 -23.27 -5.68
N TYR A 269 3.62 -23.25 -4.43
CA TYR A 269 3.46 -24.35 -3.46
C TYR A 269 2.52 -24.05 -2.29
N PHE A 270 2.22 -22.78 -2.02
CA PHE A 270 1.31 -22.28 -0.97
C PHE A 270 1.71 -22.57 0.49
N SER A 271 2.61 -23.52 0.74
CA SER A 271 2.96 -23.97 2.10
C SER A 271 4.36 -23.60 2.58
N VAL A 272 5.03 -22.66 1.91
CA VAL A 272 6.46 -22.34 2.12
C VAL A 272 6.71 -20.84 2.01
N ASN A 273 7.81 -20.35 2.59
CA ASN A 273 8.31 -18.97 2.44
C ASN A 273 7.25 -17.88 2.74
N TYR A 274 6.76 -17.83 3.97
CA TYR A 274 5.74 -16.87 4.41
C TYR A 274 6.31 -15.51 4.85
N GLY A 275 7.62 -15.39 5.07
CA GLY A 275 8.27 -14.15 5.52
C GLY A 275 8.05 -12.99 4.55
N GLN A 276 8.25 -11.76 5.02
CA GLN A 276 8.08 -10.57 4.17
C GLN A 276 9.43 -10.14 3.58
N TYR A 277 10.42 -9.91 4.45
CA TYR A 277 11.76 -9.44 4.09
C TYR A 277 12.83 -10.50 4.30
N PHE A 278 12.65 -11.34 5.31
CA PHE A 278 13.67 -12.26 5.75
C PHE A 278 13.16 -13.70 5.80
N THR A 279 14.09 -14.65 5.76
CA THR A 279 13.80 -16.09 5.73
C THR A 279 13.93 -16.76 7.09
N TRP A 280 14.41 -16.06 8.12
CA TRP A 280 14.74 -16.66 9.42
C TRP A 280 13.52 -17.30 10.10
N ALA A 281 12.34 -16.69 9.99
CA ALA A 281 11.12 -17.24 10.56
C ALA A 281 10.70 -18.51 9.81
N ASP A 282 10.82 -18.51 8.48
CA ASP A 282 10.60 -19.70 7.67
C ASP A 282 11.54 -20.85 8.04
N VAL A 283 12.81 -20.56 8.31
CA VAL A 283 13.78 -21.55 8.77
C VAL A 283 13.42 -22.05 10.16
N GLN A 284 13.08 -21.15 11.08
CA GLN A 284 12.79 -21.47 12.47
C GLN A 284 11.53 -22.31 12.64
N PHE A 285 10.52 -22.11 11.79
CA PHE A 285 9.22 -22.79 11.90
C PHE A 285 8.91 -23.72 10.73
N ASP A 286 9.95 -24.22 10.05
CA ASP A 286 9.91 -25.31 9.06
C ASP A 286 8.99 -25.03 7.86
N SER A 287 9.08 -23.82 7.32
CA SER A 287 8.43 -23.43 6.06
C SER A 287 9.42 -22.92 5.01
N PHE A 288 10.73 -22.93 5.30
CA PHE A 288 11.74 -22.48 4.35
C PHE A 288 11.88 -23.46 3.18
N ARG A 289 11.77 -22.92 1.97
CA ARG A 289 12.09 -23.63 0.73
C ARG A 289 13.07 -22.80 -0.08
N GLU A 290 14.26 -23.37 -0.23
CA GLU A 290 15.35 -22.81 -1.02
C GLU A 290 14.95 -22.64 -2.49
N PRO A 291 15.13 -21.45 -3.08
CA PRO A 291 15.01 -21.21 -4.50
C PRO A 291 16.07 -21.97 -5.29
N ARG A 292 15.67 -22.63 -6.37
CA ARG A 292 16.59 -23.34 -7.25
C ARG A 292 16.23 -23.08 -8.72
N PRO A 293 17.21 -23.00 -9.64
CA PRO A 293 16.94 -22.73 -11.04
C PRO A 293 15.95 -23.72 -11.69
N GLU A 294 15.95 -24.98 -11.27
CA GLU A 294 15.03 -26.00 -11.77
C GLU A 294 13.55 -25.79 -11.37
N LEU A 295 13.29 -24.96 -10.35
CA LEU A 295 11.95 -24.64 -9.88
C LEU A 295 11.36 -23.39 -10.53
N ASP A 296 12.10 -22.75 -11.46
CA ASP A 296 11.69 -21.54 -12.13
C ASP A 296 10.43 -21.76 -13.02
N PRO A 297 9.33 -21.00 -12.83
CA PRO A 297 8.16 -21.07 -13.72
C PRO A 297 8.46 -20.67 -15.18
N ILE A 298 9.61 -20.08 -15.47
CA ILE A 298 10.02 -19.75 -16.83
C ILE A 298 10.13 -21.01 -17.72
N HIS A 299 10.52 -22.15 -17.16
CA HIS A 299 10.72 -23.39 -17.94
C HIS A 299 9.44 -23.85 -18.62
N GLU A 300 8.32 -23.78 -17.89
CA GLU A 300 7.01 -24.12 -18.43
C GLU A 300 6.50 -23.05 -19.40
N SER A 301 6.85 -21.78 -19.15
CA SER A 301 6.53 -20.67 -20.05
C SER A 301 7.24 -20.83 -21.41
N LEU A 302 8.54 -21.13 -21.41
CA LEU A 302 9.34 -21.39 -22.62
C LEU A 302 8.83 -22.61 -23.37
N ARG A 303 8.50 -23.70 -22.67
CA ARG A 303 7.85 -24.88 -23.27
C ARG A 303 6.56 -24.50 -24.00
N MET A 304 5.72 -23.67 -23.39
CA MET A 304 4.47 -23.19 -24.01
C MET A 304 4.72 -22.24 -25.19
N MET A 305 5.76 -21.41 -25.13
CA MET A 305 6.16 -20.54 -26.24
C MET A 305 6.66 -21.35 -27.45
N ARG A 306 7.50 -22.38 -27.24
CA ARG A 306 7.95 -23.30 -28.30
C ARG A 306 6.78 -24.02 -28.94
N LYS A 307 5.85 -24.54 -28.13
CA LYS A 307 4.62 -25.21 -28.63
C LYS A 307 3.75 -24.29 -29.49
N LYS A 308 3.76 -22.98 -29.23
CA LYS A 308 3.03 -21.96 -30.01
C LYS A 308 3.82 -21.45 -31.22
N GLY A 309 5.05 -21.94 -31.45
CA GLY A 309 5.93 -21.45 -32.51
C GLY A 309 6.38 -20.01 -32.31
N LEU A 310 6.43 -19.52 -31.06
CA LEU A 310 6.89 -18.16 -30.74
C LEU A 310 8.41 -18.08 -30.66
N ILE A 311 9.06 -19.17 -30.26
CA ILE A 311 10.51 -19.29 -30.10
C ILE A 311 10.98 -20.64 -30.64
N ASP A 312 12.26 -20.71 -31.02
CA ASP A 312 12.92 -21.94 -31.48
C ASP A 312 13.45 -22.79 -30.31
N GLU A 313 14.12 -23.90 -30.62
CA GLU A 313 14.73 -24.80 -29.62
C GLU A 313 15.89 -24.16 -28.83
N ASN A 314 16.42 -23.03 -29.30
CA ASN A 314 17.45 -22.23 -28.63
C ASN A 314 16.86 -20.99 -27.95
N ASP A 315 15.55 -20.95 -27.74
CA ASP A 315 14.78 -19.86 -27.13
C ASP A 315 14.88 -18.51 -27.87
N LYS A 316 15.21 -18.54 -29.17
CA LYS A 316 15.23 -17.34 -30.00
C LYS A 316 13.85 -17.06 -30.59
N PRO A 317 13.37 -15.81 -30.60
CA PRO A 317 12.10 -15.44 -31.22
C PRO A 317 12.02 -15.86 -32.69
N ILE A 318 10.94 -16.54 -33.07
CA ILE A 318 10.64 -16.85 -34.46
C ILE A 318 9.85 -15.67 -35.06
N PRO A 319 10.28 -15.06 -36.17
CA PRO A 319 9.54 -14.00 -36.82
C PRO A 319 8.13 -14.47 -37.19
N GLN A 320 7.11 -13.89 -36.57
CA GLN A 320 5.74 -14.17 -36.98
C GLN A 320 5.49 -13.51 -38.33
N ILE A 321 5.30 -14.33 -39.36
CA ILE A 321 4.78 -13.85 -40.64
C ILE A 321 3.38 -13.30 -40.34
N GLN A 322 3.23 -11.97 -40.32
CA GLN A 322 1.93 -11.34 -40.28
C GLN A 322 1.20 -11.76 -41.56
N ASN A 323 0.38 -12.80 -41.48
CA ASN A 323 -0.68 -13.00 -42.45
C ASN A 323 -1.60 -11.79 -42.29
N LYS A 324 -1.40 -10.78 -43.14
CA LYS A 324 -2.42 -9.80 -43.49
C LYS A 324 -3.64 -10.60 -43.92
N LYS A 325 -4.54 -10.88 -42.98
CA LYS A 325 -5.93 -11.17 -43.31
C LYS A 325 -6.52 -9.83 -43.76
N ASN A 326 -6.39 -9.59 -45.06
CA ASN A 326 -7.38 -8.86 -45.81
C ASN A 326 -8.69 -9.66 -45.66
N GLU A 327 -9.70 -9.05 -45.05
CA GLU A 327 -11.11 -9.05 -45.45
C GLU A 327 -11.94 -8.24 -44.45
#